data_AF-A0A2J7PYU7-F1
#
_entry.id   AF-A0A2J7PYU7-F1
#
_cell.length_a   1.000
_cell.length_b   1.000
_cell.length_c   1.000
_cell.angle_alpha   90.00
_cell.angle_beta   90.00
_cell.angle_gamma   90.00
#
_symmetry.space_group_name_H-M   'P 1'
#
loop_
_entity.id
_entity.type
_entity.pdbx_description
1 polymer ?
#
loop_
_entity_poly.entity_id
_entity_poly.type
_entity_poly.pdbx_seq_one_letter_code
_entity_poly.pdbx_strand_id
1 'polypeptide(L)'
;MPTPLDSNLSRQVGKYVETLTHTGQKVLDKDVLKKLKNICKISDGYVEHAYHLLIYQLEKAHAEIRFSAFQICNELFRRSHFFRELLVSNMQHVMELTCETSSDRLLPPPRSVALSLKRMALQCIQEWNKEYGDGYKKLQLGYNFLKHCKKVDFNALQIENSAEQVRQQEQERRQNLINQEKLKKIMIEINEMQPEITNTLTALENCICLLFPTPEDFFIQDGNETETKSKISDEKPSPSNCSGTKQTEDQNKNEEQDLDQKDRLSELIESARKVEEKKNIVKNDSDVPSISRSKDDDDMEEDNSEFGSETSDSEEDIDFREYGILNSKYSIEVNVNTGIC
;
A
#
# COMPACT_ATOMS: atom_id res chain seq x y z
N MET A 1 10.63 32.48 -28.81
CA MET A 1 9.31 31.85 -29.00
C MET A 1 9.19 30.73 -27.99
N PRO A 2 8.20 30.71 -27.09
CA PRO A 2 7.97 29.54 -26.25
C PRO A 2 7.68 28.34 -27.16
N THR A 3 8.37 27.23 -26.92
CA THR A 3 8.18 25.98 -27.67
C THR A 3 6.74 25.50 -27.45
N PRO A 4 6.00 25.12 -28.52
CA PRO A 4 4.66 24.57 -28.37
C PRO A 4 4.73 23.32 -27.49
N LEU A 5 3.88 23.26 -26.46
CA LEU A 5 3.73 22.07 -25.63
C LEU A 5 3.22 20.91 -26.48
N ASP A 6 3.72 19.70 -26.21
CA ASP A 6 3.19 18.50 -26.83
C ASP A 6 1.74 18.33 -26.41
N SER A 7 0.84 18.28 -27.39
CA SER A 7 -0.59 18.15 -27.18
C SER A 7 -0.96 16.84 -26.48
N ASN A 8 -0.20 15.76 -26.71
CA ASN A 8 -0.43 14.48 -26.06
C ASN A 8 -0.10 14.53 -24.57
N LEU A 9 1.10 15.02 -24.23
CA LEU A 9 1.53 15.18 -22.83
C LEU A 9 0.63 16.16 -22.08
N SER A 10 0.23 17.26 -22.71
CA SER A 10 -0.72 18.22 -22.12
C SER A 10 -2.06 17.55 -21.79
N ARG A 11 -2.59 16.73 -22.70
CA ARG A 11 -3.80 15.94 -22.44
C ARG A 11 -3.61 14.93 -21.30
N GLN A 12 -2.43 14.31 -21.20
CA GLN A 12 -2.13 13.40 -20.09
C GLN A 12 -2.09 14.13 -18.74
N VAL A 13 -1.51 15.33 -18.67
CA VAL A 13 -1.54 16.17 -17.46
C VAL A 13 -2.99 16.41 -17.03
N GLY A 14 -3.85 16.81 -17.96
CA GLY A 14 -5.29 16.97 -17.71
C GLY A 14 -5.93 15.72 -17.11
N LYS A 15 -5.71 14.56 -17.74
CA LYS A 15 -6.23 13.27 -17.26
C LYS A 15 -5.72 12.93 -15.86
N TYR A 16 -4.43 13.09 -15.58
CA TYR A 16 -3.87 12.77 -14.28
C TYR A 16 -4.40 13.69 -13.18
N VAL A 17 -4.53 14.99 -13.45
CA VAL A 17 -5.13 15.94 -12.51
C VAL A 17 -6.59 15.57 -12.24
N GLU A 18 -7.36 15.27 -13.28
CA GLU A 18 -8.77 14.86 -13.14
C GLU A 18 -8.89 13.56 -12.32
N THR A 19 -8.14 12.52 -12.67
CA THR A 19 -8.12 11.25 -11.93
C THR A 19 -7.79 11.47 -10.46
N LEU A 20 -6.70 12.18 -10.15
CA LEU A 20 -6.28 12.43 -8.77
C LEU A 20 -7.28 13.25 -7.96
N THR A 21 -8.10 14.09 -8.61
CA THR A 21 -9.05 14.98 -7.93
C THR A 21 -10.45 14.39 -7.79
N HIS A 22 -10.78 13.31 -8.50
CA HIS A 22 -12.12 12.69 -8.51
C HIS A 22 -12.17 11.30 -7.84
N THR A 23 -11.07 10.81 -7.25
CA THR A 23 -11.07 9.52 -6.55
C THR A 23 -11.85 9.53 -5.23
N GLY A 24 -12.08 10.70 -4.62
CA GLY A 24 -12.66 10.82 -3.27
C GLY A 24 -11.75 10.31 -2.14
N GLN A 25 -10.53 9.86 -2.46
CA GLN A 25 -9.60 9.31 -1.47
C GLN A 25 -8.91 10.42 -0.67
N LYS A 26 -8.64 10.16 0.62
CA LYS A 26 -7.92 11.09 1.51
C LYS A 26 -6.45 11.28 1.12
N VAL A 27 -5.85 10.28 0.50
CA VAL A 27 -4.43 10.27 0.08
C VAL A 27 -4.37 10.11 -1.43
N LEU A 28 -3.52 10.89 -2.08
CA LEU A 28 -3.32 10.79 -3.54
C LEU A 28 -2.67 9.45 -3.94
N ASP A 29 -3.11 8.92 -5.09
CA ASP A 29 -2.45 7.82 -5.75
C ASP A 29 -1.00 8.20 -6.09
N LYS A 30 -0.05 7.48 -5.49
CA LYS A 30 1.38 7.76 -5.60
C LYS A 30 1.91 7.56 -7.01
N ASP A 31 1.38 6.60 -7.76
CA ASP A 31 1.84 6.25 -9.11
C ASP A 31 1.33 7.27 -10.13
N VAL A 32 0.06 7.66 -10.04
CA VAL A 32 -0.51 8.71 -10.89
C VAL A 32 0.17 10.05 -10.61
N LEU A 33 0.39 10.39 -9.33
CA LEU A 33 1.12 11.59 -8.93
C LEU A 33 2.56 11.60 -9.46
N LYS A 34 3.25 10.44 -9.44
CA LYS A 34 4.59 10.31 -10.00
C LYS A 34 4.61 10.56 -11.51
N LYS A 35 3.62 10.04 -12.25
CA LYS A 35 3.46 10.31 -13.69
C LYS A 35 3.25 11.80 -13.97
N LEU A 36 2.34 12.46 -13.23
CA LEU A 36 2.12 13.90 -13.34
C LEU A 36 3.41 14.70 -13.11
N LYS A 37 4.14 14.40 -12.02
CA LYS A 37 5.42 15.06 -11.70
C LYS A 37 6.46 14.88 -12.79
N ASN A 38 6.54 13.69 -13.40
CA ASN A 38 7.50 13.43 -14.46
C ASN A 38 7.25 14.30 -15.70
N ILE A 39 5.99 14.53 -16.06
CA ILE A 39 5.66 15.45 -17.16
C ILE A 39 6.00 16.89 -16.78
N CYS A 40 5.66 17.31 -15.56
CA CYS A 40 5.96 18.67 -15.07
C CYS A 40 7.47 18.98 -15.05
N LYS A 41 8.34 17.96 -14.93
CA LYS A 41 9.80 18.14 -14.98
C LYS A 41 10.35 18.46 -16.38
N ILE A 42 9.57 18.21 -17.43
CA ILE A 42 10.05 18.37 -18.82
C ILE A 42 10.25 19.85 -19.15
N SER A 43 9.31 20.71 -18.77
CA SER A 43 9.40 22.15 -18.99
C SER A 43 8.43 22.91 -18.08
N ASP A 44 8.75 24.19 -17.85
CA ASP A 44 7.90 25.10 -17.07
C ASP A 44 6.51 25.28 -17.69
N GLY A 45 6.36 25.12 -19.01
CA GLY A 45 5.05 25.17 -19.67
C GLY A 45 4.09 24.06 -19.20
N TYR A 46 4.59 22.85 -18.88
CA TYR A 46 3.73 21.82 -18.29
C TYR A 46 3.38 22.12 -16.83
N VAL A 47 4.29 22.77 -16.11
CA VAL A 47 4.03 23.26 -14.74
C VAL A 47 2.95 24.33 -14.77
N GLU A 48 3.01 25.28 -15.70
CA GLU A 48 1.98 26.31 -15.92
C GLU A 48 0.63 25.67 -16.25
N HIS A 49 0.62 24.71 -17.18
CA HIS A 49 -0.59 24.02 -17.57
C HIS A 49 -1.22 23.26 -16.38
N ALA A 50 -0.41 22.53 -15.62
CA ALA A 50 -0.86 21.85 -14.40
C ALA A 50 -1.39 22.84 -13.36
N TYR A 51 -0.72 23.98 -13.18
CA TYR A 51 -1.17 25.04 -12.28
C TYR A 51 -2.58 25.54 -12.65
N HIS A 52 -2.83 25.86 -13.92
CA HIS A 52 -4.16 26.32 -14.35
C HIS A 52 -5.25 25.26 -14.14
N LEU A 53 -4.95 23.99 -14.42
CA LEU A 53 -5.87 22.88 -14.15
C LEU A 53 -6.15 22.74 -12.65
N LEU A 54 -5.14 22.90 -11.79
CA LEU A 54 -5.32 22.82 -10.34
C LEU A 54 -6.12 23.98 -9.78
N ILE A 55 -5.91 25.21 -10.27
CA ILE A 55 -6.75 26.36 -9.91
C ILE A 55 -8.20 26.09 -10.33
N TYR A 56 -8.43 25.58 -11.53
CA TYR A 56 -9.76 25.20 -11.99
C TYR A 56 -10.43 24.15 -11.09
N GLN A 57 -9.68 23.16 -10.60
CA GLN A 57 -10.21 22.17 -9.63
C GLN A 57 -10.47 22.81 -8.26
N LEU A 58 -9.62 23.72 -7.79
CA LEU A 58 -9.83 24.45 -6.54
C LEU A 58 -11.07 25.35 -6.58
N GLU A 59 -11.50 25.81 -7.75
CA GLU A 59 -12.70 26.63 -7.90
C GLU A 59 -14.00 25.81 -7.85
N LYS A 60 -13.94 24.48 -8.00
CA LYS A 60 -15.12 23.61 -7.94
C LYS A 60 -15.86 23.72 -6.62
N ALA A 61 -17.18 23.59 -6.65
CA ALA A 61 -18.02 23.64 -5.45
C ALA A 61 -18.07 22.27 -4.72
N HIS A 62 -16.90 21.66 -4.48
CA HIS A 62 -16.80 20.36 -3.82
C HIS A 62 -15.52 20.24 -2.97
N ALA A 63 -15.64 19.97 -1.67
CA ALA A 63 -14.49 19.99 -0.76
C ALA A 63 -13.46 18.91 -1.07
N GLU A 64 -13.87 17.70 -1.45
CA GLU A 64 -12.93 16.61 -1.78
C GLU A 64 -12.06 16.93 -2.99
N ILE A 65 -12.67 17.52 -4.04
CA ILE A 65 -11.94 17.93 -5.24
C ILE A 65 -10.92 19.00 -4.86
N ARG A 66 -11.34 20.00 -4.07
CA ARG A 66 -10.43 21.05 -3.59
C ARG A 66 -9.32 20.49 -2.71
N PHE A 67 -9.64 19.53 -1.84
CA PHE A 67 -8.68 18.89 -0.95
C PHE A 67 -7.60 18.16 -1.75
N SER A 68 -7.98 17.29 -2.66
CA SER A 68 -7.04 16.58 -3.52
C SER A 68 -6.25 17.53 -4.42
N ALA A 69 -6.88 18.55 -4.99
CA ALA A 69 -6.19 19.57 -5.78
C ALA A 69 -5.13 20.31 -4.95
N PHE A 70 -5.46 20.69 -3.71
CA PHE A 70 -4.52 21.36 -2.83
C PHE A 70 -3.36 20.45 -2.39
N GLN A 71 -3.59 19.15 -2.21
CA GLN A 71 -2.51 18.18 -1.96
C GLN A 71 -1.49 18.17 -3.12
N ILE A 72 -1.98 18.17 -4.37
CA ILE A 72 -1.11 18.25 -5.55
C ILE A 72 -0.37 19.61 -5.57
N CYS A 73 -1.07 20.71 -5.28
CA CYS A 73 -0.44 22.02 -5.18
C CYS A 73 0.70 22.03 -4.17
N ASN A 74 0.52 21.44 -2.98
CA ASN A 74 1.58 21.36 -1.96
C ASN A 74 2.80 20.57 -2.45
N GLU A 75 2.59 19.43 -3.11
CA GLU A 75 3.68 18.64 -3.67
C GLU A 75 4.45 19.42 -4.75
N LEU A 76 3.75 20.08 -5.67
CA LEU A 76 4.39 20.86 -6.74
C LEU A 76 5.09 22.12 -6.20
N PHE A 77 4.50 22.78 -5.20
CA PHE A 77 5.08 23.96 -4.54
C PHE A 77 6.45 23.65 -3.92
N ARG A 78 6.57 22.53 -3.21
CA ARG A 78 7.84 22.11 -2.60
C ARG A 78 8.91 21.74 -3.64
N ARG A 79 8.51 21.33 -4.84
CA ARG A 79 9.43 20.76 -5.85
C ARG A 79 9.77 21.70 -7.01
N SER A 80 8.92 22.67 -7.35
CA SER A 80 9.09 23.53 -8.52
C SER A 80 9.10 25.01 -8.15
N HIS A 81 10.20 25.70 -8.47
CA HIS A 81 10.31 27.15 -8.29
C HIS A 81 9.26 27.91 -9.10
N PHE A 82 9.12 27.57 -10.38
CA PHE A 82 8.17 28.22 -11.27
C PHE A 82 6.72 28.04 -10.77
N PHE A 83 6.37 26.86 -10.24
CA PHE A 83 5.06 26.67 -9.61
C PHE A 83 4.86 27.57 -8.39
N ARG A 84 5.90 27.75 -7.55
CA ARG A 84 5.82 28.67 -6.40
C ARG A 84 5.56 30.10 -6.85
N GLU A 85 6.25 30.57 -7.88
CA GLU A 85 6.03 31.93 -8.40
C GLU A 85 4.58 32.14 -8.85
N LEU A 86 4.04 31.19 -9.64
CA LEU A 86 2.65 31.21 -10.08
C LEU A 86 1.68 31.22 -8.89
N LEU A 87 1.83 30.29 -7.94
CA LEU A 87 0.93 30.17 -6.80
C LEU A 87 1.00 31.40 -5.87
N VAL A 88 2.21 31.86 -5.53
CA VAL A 88 2.43 33.05 -4.69
C VAL A 88 1.85 34.30 -5.37
N SER A 89 1.99 34.43 -6.69
CA SER A 89 1.39 35.53 -7.45
C SER A 89 -0.14 35.57 -7.31
N ASN A 90 -0.78 34.41 -7.11
CA ASN A 90 -2.22 34.26 -6.90
C ASN A 90 -2.61 33.86 -5.46
N MET A 91 -1.75 34.16 -4.48
CA MET A 91 -1.90 33.66 -3.10
C MET A 91 -3.26 33.99 -2.47
N GLN A 92 -3.77 35.20 -2.70
CA GLN A 92 -5.04 35.64 -2.12
C GLN A 92 -6.21 34.75 -2.58
N HIS A 93 -6.33 34.49 -3.88
CA HIS A 93 -7.39 33.64 -4.43
C HIS A 93 -7.29 32.21 -3.90
N VAL A 94 -6.07 31.67 -3.84
CA VAL A 94 -5.85 30.32 -3.29
C VAL A 94 -6.26 30.25 -1.82
N MET A 95 -5.95 31.28 -1.02
CA MET A 95 -6.37 31.36 0.37
C MET A 95 -7.89 31.48 0.53
N GLU A 96 -8.56 32.24 -0.33
CA GLU A 96 -10.03 32.32 -0.35
C GLU A 96 -10.69 30.98 -0.69
N LEU A 97 -10.05 30.16 -1.53
CA LEU A 97 -10.56 28.85 -1.93
C LEU A 97 -10.31 27.74 -0.91
N THR A 98 -9.39 27.94 0.05
CA THR A 98 -8.87 26.86 0.92
C THR A 98 -8.92 27.16 2.43
N CYS A 99 -8.82 28.43 2.83
CA CYS A 99 -8.65 28.84 4.23
C CYS A 99 -9.90 29.51 4.84
N GLU A 100 -11.00 29.64 4.09
CA GLU A 100 -12.21 30.40 4.51
C GLU A 100 -11.86 31.84 4.93
N THR A 101 -11.01 32.54 4.17
CA THR A 101 -10.59 33.90 4.52
C THR A 101 -11.71 34.93 4.38
N SER A 102 -12.85 34.60 3.78
CA SER A 102 -13.98 35.50 3.61
C SER A 102 -15.22 34.90 4.24
N SER A 103 -15.92 35.67 5.08
CA SER A 103 -17.20 35.26 5.72
C SER A 103 -18.25 34.85 4.69
N ASP A 104 -18.20 35.50 3.53
CA ASP A 104 -19.19 35.35 2.47
C ASP A 104 -18.90 34.13 1.58
N ARG A 105 -17.74 33.48 1.80
CA ARG A 105 -17.26 32.35 0.99
C ARG A 105 -16.79 31.21 1.90
N LEU A 106 -17.76 30.49 2.45
CA LEU A 106 -17.51 29.24 3.16
C LEU A 106 -16.98 28.17 2.20
N LEU A 107 -16.22 27.21 2.74
CA LEU A 107 -15.80 26.06 1.97
C LEU A 107 -17.02 25.20 1.57
N PRO A 108 -17.00 24.61 0.37
CA PRO A 108 -18.11 23.78 -0.11
C PRO A 108 -18.28 22.52 0.73
N PRO A 109 -19.43 21.82 0.63
CA PRO A 109 -19.62 20.51 1.25
C PRO A 109 -18.70 19.44 0.61
N PRO A 110 -18.44 18.29 1.30
CA PRO A 110 -18.83 17.95 2.68
C PRO A 110 -18.04 18.72 3.76
N ARG A 111 -18.69 19.02 4.90
CA ARG A 111 -18.11 19.88 5.95
C ARG A 111 -16.87 19.27 6.63
N SER A 112 -16.86 17.97 6.85
CA SER A 112 -15.70 17.26 7.44
C SER A 112 -14.45 17.45 6.60
N VAL A 113 -14.56 17.28 5.27
CA VAL A 113 -13.46 17.44 4.33
C VAL A 113 -13.06 18.90 4.18
N ALA A 114 -14.02 19.84 4.20
CA ALA A 114 -13.73 21.27 4.21
C ALA A 114 -12.86 21.68 5.41
N LEU A 115 -13.15 21.16 6.60
CA LEU A 115 -12.33 21.40 7.80
C LEU A 115 -10.91 20.82 7.63
N SER A 116 -10.79 19.61 7.08
CA SER A 116 -9.49 19.01 6.77
C SER A 116 -8.69 19.82 5.75
N LEU A 117 -9.36 20.33 4.70
CA LEU A 117 -8.74 21.22 3.72
C LEU A 117 -8.24 22.51 4.37
N LYS A 118 -9.06 23.14 5.22
CA LYS A 118 -8.66 24.34 5.95
C LYS A 118 -7.44 24.09 6.83
N ARG A 119 -7.46 23.01 7.63
CA ARG A 119 -6.34 22.62 8.50
C ARG A 119 -5.07 22.41 7.68
N MET A 120 -5.17 21.63 6.60
CA MET A 120 -4.05 21.36 5.71
C MET A 120 -3.50 22.65 5.07
N ALA A 121 -4.38 23.51 4.57
CA ALA A 121 -3.96 24.75 3.92
C ALA A 121 -3.22 25.69 4.88
N LEU A 122 -3.74 25.88 6.09
CA LEU A 122 -3.07 26.69 7.10
C LEU A 122 -1.69 26.13 7.46
N GLN A 123 -1.59 24.81 7.66
CA GLN A 123 -0.31 24.15 7.92
C GLN A 123 0.67 24.36 6.77
N CYS A 124 0.25 24.09 5.54
CA CYS A 124 1.11 24.24 4.36
C CYS A 124 1.60 25.69 4.22
N ILE A 125 0.75 26.69 4.45
CA ILE A 125 1.16 28.10 4.36
C ILE A 125 2.20 28.44 5.44
N GLN A 126 2.05 27.93 6.66
CA GLN A 126 3.05 28.09 7.72
C GLN A 126 4.39 27.46 7.33
N GLU A 127 4.37 26.23 6.83
CA GLU A 127 5.56 25.50 6.38
C GLU A 127 6.23 26.19 5.19
N TRP A 128 5.46 26.59 4.18
CA TRP A 128 5.98 27.31 3.03
C TRP A 128 6.60 28.64 3.43
N ASN A 129 5.97 29.38 4.37
CA ASN A 129 6.54 30.63 4.85
C ASN A 129 7.84 30.40 5.64
N LYS A 130 7.93 29.30 6.41
CA LYS A 130 9.17 28.92 7.10
C LYS A 130 10.29 28.55 6.13
N GLU A 131 9.98 27.80 5.08
CA GLU A 131 10.98 27.28 4.12
C GLU A 131 11.36 28.30 3.03
N TYR A 132 10.41 29.12 2.58
CA TYR A 132 10.56 29.98 1.40
C TYR A 132 10.17 31.45 1.63
N GLY A 133 9.75 31.84 2.84
CA GLY A 133 9.22 33.18 3.12
C GLY A 133 10.18 34.30 2.69
N ASP A 134 11.49 34.13 2.93
CA ASP A 134 12.51 35.13 2.60
C ASP A 134 12.57 35.47 1.11
N GLY A 135 12.26 34.49 0.24
CA GLY A 135 12.22 34.67 -1.21
C GLY A 135 10.89 35.23 -1.73
N TYR A 136 9.82 35.18 -0.94
CA TYR A 136 8.46 35.48 -1.41
C TYR A 136 7.72 36.40 -0.43
N LYS A 137 7.90 37.72 -0.58
CA LYS A 137 7.22 38.73 0.26
C LYS A 137 5.70 38.56 0.32
N LYS A 138 5.06 38.18 -0.80
CA LYS A 138 3.61 37.97 -0.85
C LYS A 138 3.16 36.75 -0.05
N LEU A 139 4.01 35.72 0.06
CA LEU A 139 3.79 34.58 0.95
C LEU A 139 3.87 35.00 2.43
N GLN A 140 4.88 35.79 2.79
CA GLN A 140 5.00 36.35 4.14
C GLN A 140 3.80 37.22 4.51
N LEU A 141 3.33 38.07 3.59
CA LEU A 141 2.14 38.89 3.80
C LEU A 141 0.89 38.03 3.99
N GLY A 142 0.71 36.98 3.17
CA GLY A 142 -0.40 36.02 3.33
C GLY A 142 -0.37 35.31 4.68
N TYR A 143 0.79 34.84 5.11
CA TYR A 143 0.97 34.23 6.43
C TYR A 143 0.67 35.21 7.57
N ASN A 144 1.21 36.42 7.51
CA ASN A 144 0.99 37.46 8.52
C ASN A 144 -0.49 37.89 8.59
N PHE A 145 -1.17 37.95 7.45
CA PHE A 145 -2.62 38.19 7.39
C PHE A 145 -3.40 37.10 8.14
N LEU A 146 -3.07 35.82 7.92
CA LEU A 146 -3.72 34.71 8.64
C LEU A 146 -3.47 34.82 10.15
N LYS A 147 -2.22 35.06 10.56
CA LYS A 147 -1.81 35.15 11.96
C LYS A 147 -2.46 36.34 12.67
N HIS A 148 -2.39 37.53 12.08
CA HIS A 148 -2.73 38.77 12.78
C HIS A 148 -4.14 39.28 12.50
N CYS A 149 -4.63 39.13 11.26
CA CYS A 149 -5.96 39.60 10.86
C CYS A 149 -7.02 38.52 11.07
N LYS A 150 -6.73 37.27 10.70
CA LYS A 150 -7.65 36.14 10.90
C LYS A 150 -7.48 35.42 12.24
N LYS A 151 -6.51 35.86 13.06
CA LYS A 151 -6.26 35.35 14.41
C LYS A 151 -6.07 33.83 14.44
N VAL A 152 -5.45 33.27 13.39
CA VAL A 152 -5.12 31.85 13.34
C VAL A 152 -3.99 31.57 14.34
N ASP A 153 -4.26 30.68 15.30
CA ASP A 153 -3.25 30.18 16.21
C ASP A 153 -2.51 28.99 15.57
N PHE A 154 -1.40 29.30 14.91
CA PHE A 154 -0.54 28.31 14.28
C PHE A 154 0.18 27.40 15.30
N ASN A 155 0.37 27.83 16.54
CA ASN A 155 0.99 26.99 17.56
C ASN A 155 0.01 25.90 18.01
N ALA A 156 -1.24 26.27 18.29
CA ALA A 156 -2.30 25.32 18.60
C ALA A 156 -2.51 24.32 17.45
N LEU A 157 -2.51 24.80 16.20
CA LEU A 157 -2.62 23.95 15.01
C LEU A 157 -1.48 22.90 14.93
N GLN A 158 -0.26 23.30 15.27
CA GLN A 158 0.90 22.41 15.25
C GLN A 158 0.84 21.36 16.37
N ILE A 159 0.32 21.71 17.55
CA ILE A 159 0.10 20.78 18.67
C ILE A 159 -0.99 19.75 18.32
N GLU A 160 -2.13 20.21 17.79
CA GLU A 160 -3.23 19.33 17.39
C GLU A 160 -2.77 18.30 16.34
N ASN A 161 -2.02 18.77 15.36
CA ASN A 161 -1.51 17.93 14.28
C ASN A 161 -0.48 16.91 14.74
N SER A 162 0.48 17.31 15.59
CA SER A 162 1.45 16.35 16.13
C SER A 162 0.77 15.28 16.98
N ALA A 163 -0.23 15.65 17.79
CA ALA A 163 -1.05 14.69 18.53
C ALA A 163 -1.87 13.77 17.61
N GLU A 164 -2.45 14.31 16.54
CA GLU A 164 -3.17 13.52 15.54
C GLU A 164 -2.26 12.53 14.80
N GLN A 165 -1.07 12.96 14.37
CA GLN A 165 -0.09 12.10 13.72
C GLN A 165 0.36 10.95 14.63
N VAL A 166 0.60 11.22 15.92
CA VAL A 166 0.96 10.17 16.89
C VAL A 166 -0.18 9.16 17.05
N ARG A 167 -1.43 9.63 17.13
CA ARG A 167 -2.61 8.74 17.20
C ARG A 167 -2.76 7.88 15.96
N GLN A 168 -2.62 8.46 14.77
CA GLN A 168 -2.70 7.73 13.50
C GLN A 168 -1.59 6.68 13.38
N GLN A 169 -0.35 7.03 13.72
CA GLN A 169 0.78 6.09 13.70
C GLN A 169 0.57 4.91 14.66
N GLU A 170 0.05 5.17 15.86
CA GLU A 170 -0.25 4.09 16.82
C GLU A 170 -1.38 3.19 16.33
N GLN A 171 -2.42 3.75 15.70
CA GLN A 171 -3.51 2.96 15.13
C GLN A 171 -3.04 2.12 13.94
N GLU A 172 -2.24 2.68 13.03
CA GLU A 172 -1.62 1.94 11.93
C GLU A 172 -0.71 0.82 12.44
N ARG A 173 0.08 1.09 13.49
CA ARG A 173 0.95 0.09 14.12
C ARG A 173 0.13 -1.08 14.66
N ARG A 174 -0.97 -0.80 15.38
CA ARG A 174 -1.88 -1.84 15.90
C ARG A 174 -2.52 -2.64 14.78
N GLN A 175 -3.03 -1.96 13.75
CA GLN A 175 -3.66 -2.63 12.62
C GLN A 175 -2.67 -3.53 11.87
N ASN A 176 -1.43 -3.07 11.69
CA ASN A 176 -0.38 -3.85 11.05
C ASN A 176 -0.03 -5.11 11.87
N LEU A 177 0.02 -5.01 13.20
CA LEU A 177 0.24 -6.18 14.06
C LEU A 177 -0.88 -7.21 13.91
N ILE A 178 -2.13 -6.78 13.98
CA ILE A 178 -3.30 -7.65 13.78
C ILE A 178 -3.27 -8.31 12.40
N ASN A 179 -2.97 -7.53 11.36
CA ASN A 179 -2.89 -8.05 9.99
C ASN A 179 -1.75 -9.08 9.84
N GLN A 180 -0.60 -8.85 10.49
CA GLN A 180 0.51 -9.80 10.49
C GLN A 180 0.14 -11.11 11.20
N GLU A 181 -0.60 -11.04 12.31
CA GLU A 181 -1.08 -12.23 13.02
C GLU A 181 -2.09 -13.02 12.17
N LYS A 182 -3.04 -12.33 11.53
CA LYS A 182 -3.98 -12.94 10.59
C LYS A 182 -3.26 -13.65 9.43
N LEU A 183 -2.27 -12.99 8.83
CA LEU A 183 -1.45 -13.58 7.76
C LEU A 183 -0.71 -14.84 8.23
N LYS A 184 -0.13 -14.82 9.43
CA LYS A 184 0.52 -16.01 10.01
C LYS A 184 -0.46 -17.16 10.19
N LYS A 185 -1.66 -16.89 10.69
CA LYS A 185 -2.70 -17.92 10.88
C LYS A 185 -3.09 -18.56 9.56
N ILE A 186 -3.40 -17.75 8.54
CA ILE A 186 -3.71 -18.24 7.19
C ILE A 186 -2.57 -19.10 6.63
N MET A 187 -1.32 -18.68 6.84
CA MET A 187 -0.16 -19.43 6.36
C MET A 187 0.00 -20.80 7.03
N ILE A 188 -0.37 -20.91 8.32
CA ILE A 188 -0.40 -22.18 9.04
C ILE A 188 -1.52 -23.07 8.47
N GLU A 189 -2.74 -22.56 8.34
CA GLU A 189 -3.89 -23.31 7.81
C GLU A 189 -3.62 -23.86 6.41
N ILE A 190 -3.02 -23.06 5.51
CA ILE A 190 -2.64 -23.51 4.17
C ILE A 190 -1.63 -24.67 4.23
N ASN A 191 -0.65 -24.58 5.13
CA ASN A 191 0.38 -25.62 5.28
C ASN A 191 -0.22 -26.92 5.87
N GLU A 192 -1.17 -26.80 6.80
CA GLU A 192 -1.90 -27.93 7.36
C GLU A 192 -2.80 -28.64 6.34
N MET A 193 -3.43 -27.89 5.43
CA MET A 193 -4.27 -28.44 4.35
C MET A 193 -3.47 -29.01 3.17
N GLN A 194 -2.25 -28.54 2.94
CA GLN A 194 -1.38 -28.99 1.84
C GLN A 194 -1.27 -30.52 1.72
N PRO A 195 -0.96 -31.29 2.80
CA PRO A 195 -0.82 -32.75 2.69
C PRO A 195 -2.11 -33.45 2.25
N GLU A 196 -3.28 -32.95 2.68
CA GLU A 196 -4.58 -33.51 2.28
C GLU A 196 -4.85 -33.26 0.78
N ILE A 197 -4.56 -32.06 0.30
CA ILE A 197 -4.67 -31.72 -1.13
C ILE A 197 -3.72 -32.60 -1.94
N THR A 198 -2.48 -32.80 -1.51
CA THR A 198 -1.54 -33.69 -2.23
C THR A 198 -2.00 -35.14 -2.19
N ASN A 199 -2.53 -35.63 -1.07
CA ASN A 199 -3.01 -37.01 -0.97
C ASN A 199 -4.22 -37.25 -1.87
N THR A 200 -5.16 -36.31 -1.92
CA THR A 200 -6.33 -36.39 -2.82
C THR A 200 -5.92 -36.31 -4.29
N LEU A 201 -4.95 -35.46 -4.63
CA LEU A 201 -4.35 -35.39 -5.97
C LEU A 201 -3.70 -36.72 -6.36
N THR A 202 -2.82 -37.27 -5.51
CA THR A 202 -2.15 -38.55 -5.76
C THR A 202 -3.15 -39.71 -5.83
N ALA A 203 -4.19 -39.72 -5.01
CA ALA A 203 -5.26 -40.72 -5.10
C ALA A 203 -5.98 -40.66 -6.45
N LEU A 204 -6.27 -39.44 -6.92
CA LEU A 204 -6.90 -39.21 -8.22
C LEU A 204 -5.98 -39.62 -9.37
N GLU A 205 -4.69 -39.28 -9.32
CA GLU A 205 -3.67 -39.74 -10.27
C GLU A 205 -3.64 -41.27 -10.35
N ASN A 206 -3.58 -41.94 -9.20
CA ASN A 206 -3.61 -43.41 -9.14
C ASN A 206 -4.88 -43.99 -9.75
N CYS A 207 -6.06 -43.40 -9.48
CA CYS A 207 -7.30 -43.82 -10.11
C CYS A 207 -7.28 -43.65 -11.64
N ILE A 208 -6.68 -42.58 -12.14
CA ILE A 208 -6.53 -42.35 -13.59
C ILE A 208 -5.57 -43.39 -14.18
N CYS A 209 -4.42 -43.66 -13.54
CA CYS A 209 -3.48 -44.68 -14.00
C CYS A 209 -4.11 -46.08 -14.08
N LEU A 210 -5.03 -46.41 -13.16
CA LEU A 210 -5.77 -47.67 -13.22
C LEU A 210 -6.77 -47.74 -14.39
N LEU A 211 -7.35 -46.61 -14.79
CA LEU A 211 -8.30 -46.53 -15.91
C LEU A 211 -7.60 -46.43 -17.27
N PHE A 212 -6.42 -45.80 -17.31
CA PHE A 212 -5.60 -45.60 -18.50
C PHE A 212 -4.14 -46.01 -18.21
N PRO A 213 -3.87 -47.31 -17.98
CA PRO A 213 -2.51 -47.80 -17.76
C PRO A 213 -1.63 -47.47 -18.96
N THR A 214 -0.40 -47.02 -18.72
CA THR A 214 0.51 -46.70 -19.82
C THR A 214 1.03 -47.99 -20.45
N PRO A 215 1.48 -47.96 -21.72
CA PRO A 215 2.00 -49.16 -22.38
C PRO A 215 3.16 -49.83 -21.65
N GLU A 216 3.91 -49.08 -20.81
CA GLU A 216 4.96 -49.64 -19.95
C GLU A 216 4.43 -50.55 -18.83
N ASP A 217 3.20 -50.34 -18.34
CA ASP A 217 2.59 -51.11 -17.24
C ASP A 217 2.16 -52.54 -17.66
N PHE A 218 2.11 -52.82 -18.96
CA PHE A 218 1.74 -54.13 -19.51
C PHE A 218 2.93 -55.08 -19.74
N PHE A 219 4.17 -54.60 -19.62
CA PHE A 219 5.36 -55.44 -19.79
C PHE A 219 5.75 -56.11 -18.47
N ILE A 220 5.11 -57.26 -18.18
CA ILE A 220 5.62 -58.19 -17.18
C ILE A 220 6.92 -58.80 -17.73
N GLN A 221 8.02 -58.58 -17.02
CA GLN A 221 9.30 -59.16 -17.34
C GLN A 221 9.29 -60.65 -16.97
N ASP A 222 8.88 -61.48 -17.93
CA ASP A 222 8.91 -62.94 -17.81
C ASP A 222 10.36 -63.46 -17.82
N GLY A 223 10.69 -64.25 -16.79
CA GLY A 223 11.67 -65.34 -16.88
C GLY A 223 13.10 -65.05 -16.44
N ASN A 224 13.46 -65.45 -15.22
CA ASN A 224 14.31 -66.64 -15.04
C ASN A 224 14.48 -67.01 -13.56
N GLU A 225 13.83 -68.11 -13.17
CA GLU A 225 14.21 -68.90 -12.00
C GLU A 225 15.57 -69.58 -12.25
N THR A 226 16.56 -69.37 -11.38
CA THR A 226 17.51 -70.43 -11.01
C THR A 226 17.94 -70.22 -9.56
N GLU A 227 17.69 -71.25 -8.76
CA GLU A 227 18.03 -71.36 -7.35
C GLU A 227 19.55 -71.29 -7.12
N THR A 228 20.03 -70.56 -6.09
CA THR A 228 21.05 -71.09 -5.15
C THR A 228 21.05 -70.37 -3.80
N LYS A 229 20.43 -71.01 -2.79
CA LYS A 229 20.76 -71.08 -1.34
C LYS A 229 21.15 -69.82 -0.52
N SER A 230 20.29 -69.58 0.49
CA SER A 230 20.60 -69.42 1.93
C SER A 230 21.09 -68.08 2.49
N LYS A 231 20.21 -67.33 3.18
CA LYS A 231 20.11 -67.21 4.66
C LYS A 231 19.21 -66.01 5.05
N ILE A 232 18.54 -66.19 6.19
CA ILE A 232 17.59 -65.32 6.88
C ILE A 232 18.21 -63.98 7.30
N SER A 233 17.50 -62.86 7.08
CA SER A 233 17.25 -61.78 8.07
C SER A 233 16.35 -60.68 7.50
N ASP A 234 15.49 -60.14 8.37
CA ASP A 234 14.45 -59.13 8.18
C ASP A 234 14.84 -57.87 7.39
N GLU A 235 13.94 -57.34 6.54
CA GLU A 235 13.51 -55.92 6.54
C GLU A 235 12.44 -55.59 5.47
N LYS A 236 11.67 -54.53 5.74
CA LYS A 236 10.46 -53.99 5.07
C LYS A 236 10.54 -53.82 3.54
N PRO A 237 9.41 -53.90 2.81
CA PRO A 237 9.35 -53.45 1.42
C PRO A 237 9.11 -51.93 1.36
N SER A 238 10.02 -51.23 0.67
CA SER A 238 9.89 -49.85 0.18
C SER A 238 9.72 -49.85 -1.35
N PRO A 239 9.12 -48.80 -1.93
CA PRO A 239 8.44 -48.84 -3.22
C PRO A 239 9.41 -48.75 -4.41
N SER A 240 9.06 -49.49 -5.46
CA SER A 240 9.75 -49.48 -6.75
C SER A 240 9.41 -48.23 -7.55
N ASN A 241 10.42 -47.38 -7.78
CA ASN A 241 10.41 -46.31 -8.77
C ASN A 241 10.27 -46.89 -10.18
N CYS A 242 9.35 -46.33 -10.98
CA CYS A 242 9.39 -46.46 -12.43
C CYS A 242 9.87 -45.13 -13.02
N SER A 243 11.04 -45.18 -13.64
CA SER A 243 11.63 -44.11 -14.44
C SER A 243 11.50 -44.46 -15.91
N GLY A 244 10.99 -43.55 -16.73
CA GLY A 244 11.17 -43.67 -18.18
C GLY A 244 10.42 -42.62 -18.99
N THR A 245 11.09 -41.55 -19.39
CA THR A 245 10.88 -41.02 -20.75
C THR A 245 12.16 -40.41 -21.28
N LYS A 246 12.49 -40.80 -22.51
CA LYS A 246 13.73 -40.46 -23.24
C LYS A 246 13.70 -39.05 -23.78
N GLN A 247 14.91 -38.51 -23.84
CA GLN A 247 15.35 -37.28 -24.47
C GLN A 247 14.78 -37.09 -25.89
N THR A 248 14.29 -35.88 -26.14
CA THR A 248 14.49 -35.19 -27.43
C THR A 248 15.15 -33.86 -27.09
N GLU A 249 16.27 -33.58 -27.76
CA GLU A 249 17.11 -32.41 -27.53
C GLU A 249 16.43 -31.15 -28.08
N ASP A 250 16.23 -30.14 -27.23
CA ASP A 250 16.60 -28.76 -27.55
C ASP A 250 16.65 -27.86 -26.30
N GLN A 251 17.80 -27.22 -26.10
CA GLN A 251 18.00 -25.91 -25.46
C GLN A 251 17.85 -25.76 -23.93
N ASN A 252 18.94 -26.11 -23.24
CA ASN A 252 19.79 -25.21 -22.44
C ASN A 252 19.14 -24.01 -21.70
N LYS A 253 19.43 -23.95 -20.39
CA LYS A 253 19.29 -22.87 -19.37
C LYS A 253 18.07 -23.00 -18.45
N ASN A 254 18.30 -23.44 -17.20
CA ASN A 254 17.74 -22.84 -15.96
C ASN A 254 17.99 -23.71 -14.69
N GLU A 255 19.24 -24.05 -14.36
CA GLU A 255 19.56 -24.67 -13.06
C GLU A 255 20.54 -23.85 -12.19
N GLU A 256 21.00 -22.69 -12.63
CA GLU A 256 21.85 -21.81 -11.80
C GLU A 256 21.07 -20.79 -10.94
N GLN A 257 19.73 -20.75 -10.99
CA GLN A 257 18.94 -19.68 -10.34
C GLN A 257 18.29 -20.03 -9.00
N ASP A 258 18.35 -21.28 -8.53
CA ASP A 258 17.62 -21.70 -7.32
C ASP A 258 18.51 -21.75 -6.07
N LEU A 259 19.83 -21.92 -6.23
CA LEU A 259 20.78 -21.81 -5.12
C LEU A 259 21.04 -20.36 -4.70
N ASP A 260 21.00 -19.42 -5.64
CA ASP A 260 21.24 -17.99 -5.38
C ASP A 260 20.07 -17.29 -4.64
N GLN A 261 18.85 -17.86 -4.71
CA GLN A 261 17.66 -17.28 -4.05
C GLN A 261 17.58 -17.62 -2.56
N LYS A 262 18.03 -18.82 -2.16
CA LYS A 262 18.07 -19.23 -0.75
C LYS A 262 19.14 -18.48 0.05
N ASP A 263 20.27 -18.18 -0.58
CA ASP A 263 21.34 -17.36 0.00
C ASP A 263 20.94 -15.88 0.09
N ARG A 264 20.26 -15.33 -0.93
CA ARG A 264 19.72 -13.96 -0.89
C ARG A 264 18.66 -13.76 0.18
N LEU A 265 17.79 -14.76 0.42
CA LEU A 265 16.77 -14.69 1.47
C LEU A 265 17.40 -14.70 2.87
N SER A 266 18.48 -15.46 3.03
CA SER A 266 19.25 -15.53 4.28
C SER A 266 19.99 -14.21 4.57
N GLU A 267 20.60 -13.58 3.57
CA GLU A 267 21.22 -12.26 3.70
C GLU A 267 20.22 -11.11 3.98
N LEU A 268 19.00 -11.19 3.43
CA LEU A 268 17.93 -10.24 3.70
C LEU A 268 17.41 -10.31 5.14
N ILE A 269 17.31 -11.52 5.69
CA ILE A 269 16.90 -11.73 7.09
C ILE A 269 17.98 -11.24 8.06
N GLU A 270 19.26 -11.45 7.72
CA GLU A 270 20.38 -11.05 8.58
C GLU A 270 20.67 -9.53 8.51
N SER A 271 20.43 -8.90 7.36
CA SER A 271 20.48 -7.44 7.23
C SER A 271 19.32 -6.73 7.94
N ALA A 272 18.12 -7.32 8.00
CA ALA A 272 16.99 -6.81 8.78
C ALA A 272 17.26 -6.82 10.29
N ARG A 273 17.85 -7.90 10.84
CA ARG A 273 18.26 -7.98 12.25
C ARG A 273 19.30 -6.91 12.63
N LYS A 274 20.28 -6.65 11.75
CA LYS A 274 21.31 -5.61 11.96
C LYS A 274 20.75 -4.17 11.94
N VAL A 275 19.60 -3.95 11.29
CA VAL A 275 18.93 -2.62 11.27
C VAL A 275 18.14 -2.39 12.57
N GLU A 276 17.57 -3.43 13.18
CA GLU A 276 16.92 -3.34 14.49
C GLU A 276 17.90 -3.10 15.64
N GLU A 277 19.08 -3.74 15.63
CA GLU A 277 20.12 -3.49 16.64
C GLU A 277 20.70 -2.07 16.56
N LYS A 278 20.88 -1.52 15.35
CA LYS A 278 21.37 -0.13 15.17
C LYS A 278 20.36 0.95 15.56
N LYS A 279 19.06 0.64 15.58
CA LYS A 279 18.03 1.56 16.09
C LYS A 279 17.99 1.64 17.62
N ASN A 280 18.46 0.60 18.32
CA ASN A 280 18.52 0.57 19.78
C ASN A 280 19.77 1.24 20.38
N ILE A 281 20.80 1.52 19.57
CA ILE A 281 22.06 2.12 20.05
C ILE A 281 22.04 3.67 20.03
N VAL A 282 21.11 4.31 19.31
CA VAL A 282 21.06 5.79 19.16
C VAL A 282 20.18 6.49 20.23
N LYS A 283 19.75 5.79 21.29
CA LYS A 283 18.92 6.37 22.37
C LYS A 283 19.64 6.64 23.69
N ASN A 284 20.95 6.39 23.79
CA ASN A 284 21.72 6.66 25.00
C ASN A 284 22.82 7.69 24.71
N ASP A 285 22.46 8.97 24.71
CA ASP A 285 23.30 10.06 25.23
C ASP A 285 22.61 11.42 25.04
N SER A 286 22.10 11.98 26.13
CA SER A 286 22.24 13.42 26.45
C SER A 286 21.68 13.69 27.84
N ASP A 287 22.61 14.02 28.73
CA ASP A 287 22.41 14.58 30.06
C ASP A 287 21.47 15.80 30.06
N VAL A 288 20.51 15.83 30.98
CA VAL A 288 19.91 17.07 31.48
C VAL A 288 19.74 16.96 33.00
N PRO A 289 20.17 17.97 33.78
CA PRO A 289 20.39 17.84 35.22
C PRO A 289 19.13 18.04 36.07
N SER A 290 19.15 17.38 37.22
CA SER A 290 18.20 17.45 38.33
C SER A 290 18.04 18.86 38.91
N ILE A 291 16.81 19.39 38.96
CA ILE A 291 16.42 20.48 39.89
C ILE A 291 15.05 20.19 40.51
N SER A 292 15.13 19.95 41.83
CA SER A 292 14.21 20.09 42.96
C SER A 292 12.67 20.17 42.81
N ARG A 293 12.06 19.38 43.71
CA ARG A 293 10.68 19.33 44.18
C ARG A 293 10.06 20.66 44.65
N SER A 294 8.77 20.80 44.37
CA SER A 294 7.71 21.35 45.24
C SER A 294 6.43 20.61 44.79
N LYS A 295 5.63 19.91 45.61
CA LYS A 295 5.28 20.22 47.00
C LYS A 295 4.20 21.28 47.01
N ASP A 296 2.99 21.01 46.52
CA ASP A 296 1.71 21.47 47.12
C ASP A 296 0.52 20.68 46.55
N ASP A 297 -0.34 20.25 47.48
CA ASP A 297 -1.60 19.54 47.33
C ASP A 297 -2.71 20.51 46.86
N ASP A 298 -3.71 20.02 46.13
CA ASP A 298 -5.12 20.40 46.32
C ASP A 298 -6.05 19.49 45.51
N ASP A 299 -7.10 19.04 46.22
CA ASP A 299 -8.21 18.18 45.82
C ASP A 299 -9.01 18.68 44.61
N MET A 300 -9.63 17.75 43.86
CA MET A 300 -11.04 17.83 43.41
C MET A 300 -11.41 16.65 42.48
N GLU A 301 -12.18 15.73 43.07
CA GLU A 301 -13.47 15.15 42.60
C GLU A 301 -13.62 14.54 41.19
N GLU A 302 -14.34 13.42 41.22
CA GLU A 302 -14.72 12.49 40.15
C GLU A 302 -15.58 13.13 39.05
N ASP A 303 -15.43 12.64 37.81
CA ASP A 303 -16.60 12.39 36.96
C ASP A 303 -16.35 11.17 36.05
N ASN A 304 -16.90 10.03 36.47
CA ASN A 304 -17.00 8.82 35.69
C ASN A 304 -18.14 8.98 34.67
N SER A 305 -17.79 9.23 33.39
CA SER A 305 -18.72 8.99 32.28
C SER A 305 -18.30 7.73 31.52
N GLU A 306 -18.92 6.64 31.95
CA GLU A 306 -19.04 5.36 31.30
C GLU A 306 -19.66 5.53 29.90
N PHE A 307 -18.84 5.44 28.85
CA PHE A 307 -19.33 5.30 27.47
C PHE A 307 -18.89 3.94 26.92
N GLY A 308 -19.83 3.00 26.96
CA GLY A 308 -19.68 1.64 26.46
C GLY A 308 -19.31 1.63 24.98
N SER A 309 -18.10 1.14 24.69
CA SER A 309 -17.69 0.71 23.36
C SER A 309 -18.04 -0.78 23.24
N GLU A 310 -19.27 -1.09 22.84
CA GLU A 310 -19.63 -2.40 22.32
C GLU A 310 -18.88 -2.61 21.00
N THR A 311 -17.71 -3.25 21.06
CA THR A 311 -17.11 -3.88 19.89
C THR A 311 -17.80 -5.23 19.71
N SER A 312 -18.80 -5.26 18.83
CA SER A 312 -19.38 -6.49 18.34
C SER A 312 -18.30 -7.25 17.57
N ASP A 313 -17.72 -8.28 18.21
CA ASP A 313 -17.05 -9.38 17.53
C ASP A 313 -18.09 -10.12 16.70
N SER A 314 -18.32 -9.66 15.46
CA SER A 314 -18.92 -10.49 14.44
C SER A 314 -17.80 -11.05 13.57
N GLU A 315 -17.49 -12.32 13.80
CA GLU A 315 -16.80 -13.18 12.84
C GLU A 315 -17.62 -13.16 11.54
N GLU A 316 -17.27 -12.26 10.62
CA GLU A 316 -17.80 -12.32 9.26
C GLU A 316 -17.14 -13.51 8.56
N ASP A 317 -17.85 -14.63 8.55
CA ASP A 317 -17.56 -15.79 7.71
C ASP A 317 -17.44 -15.33 6.25
N ILE A 318 -16.26 -15.55 5.68
CA ILE A 318 -15.99 -15.27 4.27
C ILE A 318 -16.85 -16.23 3.43
N ASP A 319 -17.87 -15.71 2.75
CA ASP A 319 -18.67 -16.48 1.78
C ASP A 319 -17.87 -16.67 0.49
N PHE A 320 -17.18 -17.81 0.39
CA PHE A 320 -16.40 -18.23 -0.77
C PHE A 320 -17.23 -18.35 -2.07
N ARG A 321 -18.56 -18.23 -2.02
CA ARG A 321 -19.42 -18.19 -3.23
C ARG A 321 -19.25 -16.91 -4.03
N GLU A 322 -18.84 -15.80 -3.40
CA GLU A 322 -18.69 -14.51 -4.09
C GLU A 322 -17.45 -14.47 -5.00
N TYR A 323 -16.41 -15.26 -4.69
CA TYR A 323 -15.15 -15.28 -5.45
C TYR A 323 -15.13 -16.25 -6.64
N GLY A 324 -16.26 -16.88 -7.00
CA GLY A 324 -16.37 -17.69 -8.22
C GLY A 324 -15.59 -19.01 -8.20
N ILE A 325 -15.07 -19.44 -7.04
CA ILE A 325 -14.22 -20.64 -6.91
C ILE A 325 -15.06 -21.94 -6.94
N LEU A 326 -16.37 -21.85 -6.74
CA LEU A 326 -17.26 -23.02 -6.57
C LEU A 326 -18.25 -23.27 -7.71
N ASN A 327 -18.17 -22.53 -8.82
CA ASN A 327 -19.17 -22.68 -9.89
C ASN A 327 -18.58 -23.20 -11.20
N SER A 328 -18.24 -24.49 -11.21
CA SER A 328 -18.09 -25.25 -12.44
C SER A 328 -18.67 -26.65 -12.25
N LYS A 329 -19.92 -26.78 -12.71
CA LYS A 329 -20.58 -28.07 -12.88
C LYS A 329 -19.91 -28.76 -14.07
N TYR A 330 -18.84 -29.50 -13.84
CA TYR A 330 -18.20 -30.29 -14.89
C TYR A 330 -19.07 -31.52 -15.20
N SER A 331 -19.48 -31.65 -16.46
CA SER A 331 -20.10 -32.86 -17.00
C SER A 331 -19.05 -33.57 -17.85
N ILE A 332 -18.65 -34.76 -17.44
CA ILE A 332 -17.72 -35.60 -18.20
C ILE A 332 -18.57 -36.55 -19.03
N GLU A 333 -18.60 -36.34 -20.35
CA GLU A 333 -19.15 -37.30 -21.30
C GLU A 333 -18.02 -38.23 -21.78
N VAL A 334 -18.13 -39.52 -21.44
CA VAL A 334 -17.19 -40.55 -21.88
C VAL A 334 -17.78 -41.25 -23.10
N ASN A 335 -17.24 -40.95 -24.29
CA ASN A 335 -17.63 -41.63 -25.52
C ASN A 335 -16.78 -42.89 -25.69
N VAL A 336 -17.37 -44.06 -25.42
CA VAL A 336 -16.71 -45.35 -25.62
C VAL A 336 -17.00 -45.81 -27.05
N ASN A 337 -16.07 -45.59 -27.97
CA ASN A 337 -16.19 -46.11 -29.33
C ASN A 337 -15.93 -47.62 -29.33
N THR A 338 -16.99 -48.41 -29.21
CA THR A 338 -16.91 -49.88 -29.35
C THR A 338 -16.95 -50.23 -30.84
N GLY A 339 -15.83 -49.97 -31.51
CA GLY A 339 -15.56 -50.57 -32.83
C GLY A 339 -15.31 -52.07 -32.65
N ILE A 340 -16.37 -52.86 -32.68
CA ILE A 340 -16.30 -54.32 -32.86
C ILE A 340 -16.71 -54.61 -34.31
N CYS A 341 -15.75 -55.23 -35.02
CA CYS A 341 -15.77 -55.78 -36.38
C CYS A 341 -15.55 -54.81 -37.56
#